data_AF-A0A1X1L750-F1
#
_entry.id   AF-A0A1X1L750-F1
#
_cell.length_a   1.000
_cell.length_b   1.000
_cell.length_c   1.000
_cell.angle_alpha   90.00
_cell.angle_beta   90.00
_cell.angle_gamma   90.00
#
_symmetry.space_group_name_H-M   'P 1'
#
loop_
_entity.id
_entity.type
_entity.pdbx_description
1 polymer ?
#
loop_
_entity_poly.entity_id
_entity_poly.type
_entity_poly.pdbx_seq_one_letter_code
_entity_poly.pdbx_strand_id
1 'polypeptide(L)'
;MINKKQFRIFTILDLDKEEEYLHEMHLKGWRYRTSRFGFFYFDQCQPDDVIYRIYDSRFLKKYQHELQDFRNSGWELIETGFCSIFRKPASDILSEDQVYISNNLRWEVMRSRLRSCTATFLGGLVVCMSVFKEELSMSFFIIFLLYAFLISYLIHGFFRLKKKYQVDGR
;
A
#
# COMPACT_ATOMS: atom_id res chain seq x y z
N MET A 1 8.70 -3.03 -28.25
CA MET A 1 8.78 -2.83 -26.79
C MET A 1 8.58 -4.19 -26.15
N ILE A 2 9.54 -4.66 -25.34
CA ILE A 2 9.39 -5.92 -24.61
C ILE A 2 8.59 -5.61 -23.34
N ASN A 3 7.45 -6.29 -23.20
CA ASN A 3 6.57 -6.13 -22.05
C ASN A 3 6.68 -7.37 -21.16
N LYS A 4 6.78 -7.16 -19.85
CA LYS A 4 6.85 -8.23 -18.85
C LYS A 4 5.62 -8.16 -17.95
N LYS A 5 4.99 -9.32 -17.75
CA LYS A 5 3.84 -9.47 -16.85
C LYS A 5 4.27 -10.34 -15.68
N GLN A 6 4.05 -9.87 -14.47
CA GLN A 6 4.25 -10.67 -13.26
C GLN A 6 3.03 -10.62 -12.36
N PHE A 7 2.66 -11.78 -11.82
CA PHE A 7 1.59 -11.88 -10.84
C PHE A 7 2.18 -11.87 -9.44
N ARG A 8 1.74 -10.92 -8.60
CA ARG A 8 2.13 -10.85 -7.20
C ARG A 8 0.99 -10.23 -6.41
N ILE A 9 0.71 -10.80 -5.24
CA ILE A 9 -0.32 -10.27 -4.34
C ILE A 9 0.40 -9.57 -3.20
N PHE A 10 0.12 -8.28 -3.03
CA PHE A 10 0.50 -7.50 -1.85
C PHE A 10 -0.76 -7.19 -1.06
N THR A 11 -0.71 -7.42 0.24
CA THR A 11 -1.82 -7.06 1.14
C THR A 11 -1.78 -5.56 1.43
N ILE A 12 -2.89 -4.99 1.93
CA ILE A 12 -3.04 -3.56 2.28
C ILE A 12 -1.92 -3.04 3.21
N LEU A 13 -1.29 -3.93 3.98
CA LEU A 13 -0.18 -3.62 4.92
C LEU A 13 1.22 -3.83 4.33
N ASP A 14 1.34 -4.41 3.14
CA ASP A 14 2.62 -4.75 2.50
C ASP A 14 3.02 -3.72 1.41
N LEU A 15 2.48 -2.50 1.46
CA LEU A 15 2.85 -1.41 0.53
C LEU A 15 4.35 -1.12 0.51
N ASP A 16 5.00 -1.11 1.67
CA ASP A 16 6.46 -0.93 1.75
C ASP A 16 7.21 -1.95 0.90
N LYS A 17 6.73 -3.21 0.89
CA LYS A 17 7.34 -4.28 0.11
C LYS A 17 7.01 -4.15 -1.37
N GLU A 18 5.85 -3.58 -1.69
CA GLU A 18 5.45 -3.27 -3.06
C GLU A 18 6.33 -2.15 -3.63
N GLU A 19 6.55 -1.07 -2.89
CA GLU A 19 7.47 0.02 -3.26
C GLU A 19 8.90 -0.49 -3.48
N GLU A 20 9.42 -1.28 -2.53
CA GLU A 20 10.75 -1.90 -2.63
C GLU A 20 10.85 -2.83 -3.83
N TYR A 21 9.82 -3.62 -4.09
CA TYR A 21 9.76 -4.49 -5.26
C TYR A 21 9.73 -3.73 -6.59
N LEU A 22 8.99 -2.62 -6.68
CA LEU A 22 8.97 -1.78 -7.87
C LEU A 22 10.33 -1.11 -8.12
N HIS A 23 10.99 -0.66 -7.05
CA HIS A 23 12.34 -0.12 -7.10
C HIS A 23 13.37 -1.17 -7.58
N GLU A 24 13.37 -2.37 -7.00
CA GLU A 24 14.23 -3.47 -7.45
C GLU A 24 14.00 -3.84 -8.92
N MET A 25 12.75 -3.76 -9.39
CA MET A 25 12.42 -4.01 -10.79
C MET A 25 12.99 -2.94 -11.71
N HIS A 26 12.97 -1.68 -11.30
CA HIS A 26 13.57 -0.59 -12.08
C HIS A 26 15.09 -0.71 -12.16
N LEU A 27 15.75 -1.09 -11.07
CA LEU A 27 17.19 -1.39 -11.06
C LEU A 27 17.54 -2.52 -12.03
N LYS A 28 16.62 -3.45 -12.29
CA LYS A 28 16.77 -4.52 -13.28
C LYS A 28 16.38 -4.10 -14.70
N GLY A 29 16.05 -2.82 -14.93
CA GLY A 29 15.62 -2.29 -16.23
C GLY A 29 14.15 -2.56 -16.57
N TRP A 30 13.29 -2.77 -15.56
CA TRP A 30 11.85 -2.96 -15.75
C TRP A 30 11.07 -1.77 -15.18
N ARG A 31 10.57 -0.91 -16.07
CA ARG A 31 9.75 0.24 -15.71
C ARG A 31 8.31 -0.17 -15.46
N TYR A 32 7.80 0.16 -14.29
CA TYR A 32 6.38 -0.04 -13.97
C TYR A 32 5.46 0.80 -14.86
N ARG A 33 4.41 0.17 -15.39
CA ARG A 33 3.39 0.81 -16.24
C ARG A 33 2.03 0.90 -15.56
N THR A 34 1.48 -0.23 -15.09
CA THR A 34 0.16 -0.31 -14.48
C THR A 34 0.02 -1.63 -13.74
N SER A 35 -0.90 -1.68 -12.77
CA SER A 35 -1.26 -2.91 -12.08
C SER A 35 -2.76 -3.11 -12.07
N ARG A 36 -3.18 -4.38 -12.17
CA ARG A 36 -4.60 -4.73 -12.07
C ARG A 36 -4.77 -6.08 -11.41
N PHE A 37 -5.52 -6.11 -10.31
CA PHE A 37 -5.84 -7.35 -9.57
C PHE A 37 -4.61 -8.22 -9.26
N GLY A 38 -3.49 -7.61 -8.85
CA GLY A 38 -2.23 -8.32 -8.56
C GLY A 38 -1.38 -8.68 -9.79
N PHE A 39 -1.80 -8.30 -11.00
CA PHE A 39 -0.93 -8.36 -12.18
C PHE A 39 -0.20 -7.03 -12.34
N PHE A 40 1.12 -7.09 -12.34
CA PHE A 40 2.01 -5.97 -12.62
C PHE A 40 2.49 -6.05 -14.06
N TYR A 41 2.34 -4.94 -14.78
CA TYR A 41 2.80 -4.78 -16.15
C TYR A 41 4.00 -3.85 -16.18
N PHE A 42 5.09 -4.31 -16.78
CA PHE A 42 6.35 -3.59 -16.90
C PHE A 42 6.76 -3.45 -18.36
N ASP A 43 7.35 -2.30 -18.68
CA ASP A 43 7.99 -2.02 -19.95
C ASP A 43 9.52 -2.05 -19.76
N GLN A 44 10.26 -2.56 -20.74
CA GLN A 44 11.72 -2.56 -20.68
C GLN A 44 12.28 -1.12 -20.73
N CYS A 45 13.17 -0.77 -19.80
CA CYS A 45 13.87 0.52 -19.72
C CYS A 45 15.36 0.34 -19.41
N GLN A 46 16.12 1.44 -19.44
CA GLN A 46 17.47 1.44 -18.89
C GLN A 46 17.40 1.26 -17.36
N PRO A 47 18.32 0.48 -16.77
CA PRO A 47 18.38 0.35 -15.32
C PRO A 47 18.71 1.72 -14.72
N ASP A 48 17.82 2.20 -13.86
CA ASP A 48 17.93 3.50 -13.22
C ASP A 48 17.42 3.41 -11.78
N ASP A 49 17.95 4.27 -10.92
CA ASP A 49 17.55 4.34 -9.52
C ASP A 49 16.31 5.23 -9.39
N VAL A 50 15.14 4.60 -9.45
CA VAL A 50 13.85 5.28 -9.34
C VAL A 50 13.13 4.81 -8.09
N ILE A 51 12.64 5.78 -7.31
CA ILE A 51 11.83 5.54 -6.13
C ILE A 51 10.36 5.59 -6.52
N TYR A 52 9.64 4.52 -6.17
CA TYR A 52 8.20 4.42 -6.32
C TYR A 52 7.51 4.72 -5.00
N ARG A 53 6.42 5.47 -5.06
CA ARG A 53 5.58 5.80 -3.90
C ARG A 53 4.12 5.52 -4.18
N ILE A 54 3.46 4.85 -3.24
CA ILE A 54 2.07 4.42 -3.38
C ILE A 54 1.21 5.10 -2.31
N TYR A 55 0.30 5.96 -2.74
CA TYR A 55 -0.64 6.66 -1.85
C TYR A 55 -2.09 6.19 -2.07
N ASP A 56 -2.92 6.18 -1.01
CA ASP A 56 -4.37 5.92 -1.16
C ASP A 56 -5.03 7.11 -1.87
N SER A 57 -5.93 6.85 -2.81
CA SER A 57 -6.81 7.88 -3.37
C SER A 57 -7.59 8.66 -2.30
N ARG A 58 -7.99 8.01 -1.20
CA ARG A 58 -8.67 8.67 -0.06
C ARG A 58 -7.76 9.61 0.71
N PHE A 59 -6.49 9.23 0.86
CA PHE A 59 -5.49 10.06 1.49
C PHE A 59 -5.22 11.28 0.60
N LEU A 60 -4.97 11.06 -0.68
CA LEU A 60 -4.77 12.11 -1.68
C LEU A 60 -5.94 13.10 -1.77
N LYS A 61 -7.19 12.63 -1.61
CA LYS A 61 -8.37 13.50 -1.57
C LYS A 61 -8.44 14.37 -0.31
N LYS A 62 -7.92 13.89 0.82
CA LYS A 62 -7.83 14.67 2.06
C LYS A 62 -6.69 15.69 1.99
N TYR A 63 -5.60 15.36 1.31
CA TYR A 63 -4.38 16.15 1.19
C TYR A 63 -4.19 16.68 -0.23
N GLN A 64 -5.23 17.29 -0.82
CA GLN A 64 -5.19 17.79 -2.20
C GLN A 64 -4.13 18.87 -2.42
N HIS A 65 -3.90 19.71 -1.42
CA HIS A 65 -2.84 20.73 -1.46
C HIS A 65 -1.46 20.08 -1.57
N GLU A 66 -1.19 19.04 -0.77
CA GLU A 66 0.07 18.29 -0.82
C GLU A 66 0.26 17.58 -2.18
N LEU A 67 -0.82 17.12 -2.82
CA LEU A 67 -0.77 16.53 -4.17
C LEU A 67 -0.31 17.54 -5.23
N GLN A 68 -0.69 18.79 -5.08
CA GLN A 68 -0.21 19.85 -5.95
C GLN A 68 1.28 20.10 -5.74
N ASP A 69 1.75 20.06 -4.50
CA ASP A 69 3.16 20.19 -4.16
C ASP A 69 3.99 19.03 -4.72
N PHE A 70 3.50 17.79 -4.67
CA PHE A 70 4.16 16.64 -5.31
C PHE A 70 4.31 16.81 -6.83
N ARG A 71 3.28 17.35 -7.48
CA ARG A 71 3.35 17.65 -8.92
C ARG A 71 4.37 18.74 -9.22
N ASN A 72 4.43 19.76 -8.37
CA ASN A 72 5.39 20.85 -8.49
C ASN A 72 6.83 20.37 -8.21
N SER A 73 7.03 19.39 -7.32
CA SER A 73 8.34 18.84 -7.00
C SER A 73 8.82 17.76 -8.00
N GLY A 74 8.11 17.57 -9.11
CA GLY A 74 8.56 16.73 -10.23
C GLY A 74 8.24 15.24 -10.10
N TRP A 75 7.31 14.85 -9.22
CA TRP A 75 6.84 13.47 -9.18
C TRP A 75 5.94 13.15 -10.37
N GLU A 76 6.28 12.10 -11.11
CA GLU A 76 5.46 11.63 -12.22
C GLU A 76 4.37 10.68 -11.71
N LEU A 77 3.11 11.04 -11.92
CA LEU A 77 1.96 10.19 -11.63
C LEU A 77 1.78 9.16 -12.74
N ILE A 78 1.96 7.88 -12.42
CA ILE A 78 1.86 6.78 -13.40
C ILE A 78 0.44 6.24 -13.47
N GLU A 79 -0.15 6.01 -12.30
CA GLU A 79 -1.43 5.33 -12.18
C GLU A 79 -2.34 6.09 -11.24
N THR A 80 -3.56 6.32 -11.69
CA THR A 80 -4.64 6.92 -10.89
C THR A 80 -5.74 5.88 -10.77
N GLY A 81 -5.90 5.31 -9.57
CA GLY A 81 -6.92 4.28 -9.31
C GLY A 81 -7.27 4.23 -7.82
N PHE A 82 -7.39 3.02 -7.27
CA PHE A 82 -7.57 2.84 -5.82
C PHE A 82 -6.36 3.36 -5.02
N CYS A 83 -5.16 3.10 -5.55
CA CYS A 83 -3.94 3.73 -5.10
C CYS A 83 -3.37 4.54 -6.27
N SER A 84 -2.79 5.70 -5.97
CA SER A 84 -2.03 6.47 -6.94
C SER A 84 -0.55 6.20 -6.75
N ILE A 85 0.13 5.88 -7.85
CA ILE A 85 1.54 5.53 -7.85
C ILE A 85 2.32 6.67 -8.48
N PHE A 86 3.25 7.21 -7.71
CA PHE A 86 4.18 8.25 -8.12
C PHE A 86 5.56 7.65 -8.30
N ARG A 87 6.32 8.16 -9.28
CA ARG A 87 7.74 7.86 -9.42
C ARG A 87 8.58 9.12 -9.47
N LYS A 88 9.79 9.03 -8.95
CA LYS A 88 10.81 10.07 -9.08
C LYS A 88 12.21 9.43 -9.07
N PRO A 89 13.15 9.91 -9.89
CA PRO A 89 14.55 9.47 -9.82
C PRO A 89 15.12 9.75 -8.42
N ALA A 90 15.91 8.84 -7.88
CA ALA A 90 16.53 9.01 -6.57
C ALA A 90 17.49 10.21 -6.51
N SER A 91 18.11 10.55 -7.65
CA SER A 91 18.99 11.71 -7.81
C SER A 91 18.30 13.06 -7.59
N ASP A 92 17.00 13.13 -7.88
CA ASP A 92 16.25 14.39 -7.96
C ASP A 92 15.48 14.67 -6.67
N ILE A 93 15.62 13.81 -5.65
CA ILE A 93 14.92 13.93 -4.38
C ILE A 93 15.51 15.10 -3.59
N LEU A 94 14.69 16.12 -3.37
CA LEU A 94 15.08 17.30 -2.59
C LEU A 94 14.83 17.06 -1.10
N SER A 95 15.47 17.86 -0.25
CA SER A 95 15.27 17.86 1.20
C SER A 95 13.81 18.12 1.60
N GLU A 96 13.05 18.84 0.77
CA GLU A 96 11.62 19.08 0.98
C GLU A 96 10.77 17.82 0.71
N ASP A 97 11.17 16.98 -0.26
CA ASP A 97 10.54 15.68 -0.49
C ASP A 97 10.78 14.73 0.70
N GLN A 98 11.88 14.89 1.45
CA GLN A 98 12.17 14.04 2.62
C GLN A 98 11.16 14.21 3.75
N VAL A 99 10.56 15.40 3.90
CA VAL A 99 9.50 15.66 4.89
C VAL A 99 8.24 14.85 4.54
N TYR A 100 7.92 14.72 3.26
CA TYR A 100 6.79 13.92 2.77
C TYR A 100 7.07 12.43 2.71
N ILE A 101 8.33 12.04 2.48
CA ILE A 101 8.84 10.68 2.62
C ILE A 101 8.91 10.26 4.10
N SER A 102 8.83 11.22 5.03
CA SER A 102 9.06 10.98 6.44
C SER A 102 8.17 9.88 7.00
N ASN A 103 8.78 9.07 7.85
CA ASN A 103 8.15 7.91 8.48
C ASN A 103 6.91 8.28 9.32
N ASN A 104 6.80 9.53 9.77
CA ASN A 104 5.66 10.02 10.55
C ASN A 104 4.39 10.17 9.70
N LEU A 105 4.47 10.84 8.55
CA LEU A 105 3.32 10.98 7.65
C LEU A 105 2.85 9.59 7.17
N ARG A 106 3.81 8.73 6.82
CA ARG A 106 3.58 7.33 6.40
C ARG A 106 2.88 6.51 7.50
N TRP A 107 3.27 6.72 8.76
CA TRP A 107 2.64 6.10 9.91
C TRP A 107 1.20 6.57 10.15
N GLU A 108 0.92 7.86 9.95
CA GLU A 108 -0.45 8.38 10.07
C GLU A 108 -1.39 7.80 9.00
N VAL A 109 -0.93 7.71 7.76
CA VAL A 109 -1.70 7.07 6.66
C VAL A 109 -2.00 5.61 7.02
N MET A 110 -0.97 4.89 7.46
CA MET A 110 -1.08 3.48 7.84
C MET A 110 -2.05 3.28 9.00
N ARG A 111 -1.98 4.14 10.02
CA ARG A 111 -2.88 4.13 11.18
C ARG A 111 -4.34 4.38 10.77
N SER A 112 -4.57 5.33 9.87
CA SER A 112 -5.91 5.62 9.34
C SER A 112 -6.49 4.43 8.58
N ARG A 113 -5.69 3.80 7.72
CA ARG A 113 -6.07 2.58 6.99
C ARG A 113 -6.39 1.43 7.93
N LEU A 114 -5.57 1.20 8.96
CA LEU A 114 -5.83 0.14 9.93
C LEU A 114 -7.15 0.39 10.67
N ARG A 115 -7.42 1.62 11.10
CA ARG A 115 -8.70 1.97 11.75
C ARG A 115 -9.90 1.67 10.84
N SER A 116 -9.82 2.03 9.56
CA SER A 116 -10.90 1.76 8.60
C SER A 116 -11.08 0.25 8.36
N CYS A 117 -9.98 -0.50 8.25
CA CYS A 117 -10.02 -1.95 8.14
C CYS A 117 -10.66 -2.57 9.39
N THR A 118 -10.18 -2.21 10.59
CA THR A 118 -10.72 -2.69 11.86
C THR A 118 -12.21 -2.38 12.00
N ALA A 119 -12.65 -1.17 11.64
CA ALA A 119 -14.07 -0.81 11.67
C ALA A 119 -14.91 -1.68 10.72
N THR A 120 -14.41 -1.96 9.51
CA THR A 120 -15.09 -2.82 8.54
C THR A 120 -15.16 -4.26 9.02
N PHE A 121 -14.07 -4.79 9.60
CA PHE A 121 -14.04 -6.14 10.16
C PHE A 121 -14.97 -6.29 11.37
N LEU A 122 -15.00 -5.29 12.27
CA LEU A 122 -15.91 -5.28 13.40
C LEU A 122 -17.37 -5.23 12.94
N GLY A 123 -17.70 -4.38 11.96
CA GLY A 123 -19.04 -4.33 11.38
C GLY A 123 -19.45 -5.66 10.74
N GLY A 124 -18.55 -6.28 9.96
CA GLY A 124 -18.79 -7.60 9.37
C GLY A 124 -18.98 -8.68 10.41
N LEU A 125 -18.21 -8.66 11.50
CA LEU A 125 -18.33 -9.61 12.61
C LEU A 125 -19.68 -9.46 13.33
N VAL A 126 -20.14 -8.22 13.58
CA VAL A 126 -21.45 -7.96 14.19
C VAL A 126 -22.58 -8.52 13.32
N VAL A 127 -22.56 -8.25 12.00
CA VAL A 127 -23.54 -8.80 11.06
C VAL A 127 -23.51 -10.32 11.05
N CYS A 128 -22.32 -10.91 11.08
CA CYS A 128 -22.15 -12.37 11.14
C CYS A 128 -22.79 -12.96 12.40
N MET A 129 -22.59 -12.33 13.56
CA MET A 129 -23.20 -12.74 14.82
C MET A 129 -24.73 -12.57 14.83
N SER A 130 -25.26 -11.52 14.19
CA SER A 130 -26.71 -11.30 14.10
C SER A 130 -27.45 -12.28 13.19
N VAL A 131 -26.77 -12.86 12.19
CA VAL A 131 -27.34 -13.82 11.24
C VAL A 131 -27.10 -15.27 11.69
N PHE A 132 -26.47 -15.47 12.84
CA PHE A 132 -26.17 -16.79 13.39
C PHE A 132 -27.46 -17.60 13.63
N LYS A 133 -27.60 -18.71 12.90
CA LYS A 133 -28.63 -19.73 13.09
C LYS A 133 -27.94 -21.05 13.42
N GLU A 134 -28.46 -21.79 14.40
CA GLU A 134 -27.86 -23.04 14.91
C GLU A 134 -27.55 -24.07 13.82
N GLU A 135 -28.33 -24.12 12.73
CA GLU A 135 -28.14 -25.06 11.62
C GLU A 135 -26.90 -24.77 10.75
N LEU A 136 -26.31 -23.58 10.81
CA LEU A 136 -25.20 -23.16 9.94
C LEU A 136 -23.83 -23.17 10.65
N SER A 137 -23.74 -23.80 11.84
CA SER A 137 -22.65 -23.62 12.80
C SER A 137 -21.25 -23.93 12.25
N MET A 138 -21.10 -24.97 11.42
CA MET A 138 -19.81 -25.35 10.85
C MET A 138 -19.27 -24.32 9.85
N SER A 139 -20.14 -23.76 9.00
CA SER A 139 -19.77 -22.69 8.08
C SER A 139 -19.42 -21.40 8.81
N PHE A 140 -20.16 -21.06 9.87
CA PHE A 140 -19.83 -19.93 10.74
C PHE A 140 -18.46 -20.09 11.41
N PHE A 141 -18.13 -21.29 11.89
CA PHE A 141 -16.84 -21.55 12.52
C PHE A 141 -15.67 -21.39 11.54
N ILE A 142 -15.83 -21.87 10.30
CA ILE A 142 -14.82 -21.69 9.24
C ILE A 142 -14.64 -20.20 8.92
N ILE A 143 -15.73 -19.45 8.75
CA ILE A 143 -15.67 -18.00 8.50
C ILE A 143 -14.99 -17.29 9.67
N PHE A 144 -15.36 -17.62 10.91
CA PHE A 144 -14.76 -17.04 12.11
C PHE A 144 -13.25 -17.28 12.18
N LEU A 145 -12.79 -18.51 11.89
CA LEU A 145 -11.37 -18.83 11.82
C LEU A 145 -10.66 -18.01 10.74
N LEU A 146 -11.23 -17.89 9.54
CA LEU A 146 -10.68 -17.05 8.46
C LEU A 146 -10.56 -15.58 8.89
N TYR A 147 -11.57 -15.05 9.57
CA TYR A 147 -11.52 -13.70 10.14
C TYR A 147 -10.44 -13.58 11.23
N ALA A 148 -10.31 -14.56 12.11
CA ALA A 148 -9.28 -14.57 13.16
C ALA A 148 -7.86 -14.58 12.57
N PHE A 149 -7.62 -15.40 11.52
CA PHE A 149 -6.35 -15.41 10.78
C PHE A 149 -6.07 -14.08 10.08
N LEU A 150 -7.10 -13.47 9.48
CA LEU A 150 -6.95 -12.18 8.81
C LEU A 150 -6.64 -11.06 9.82
N ILE A 151 -7.35 -11.03 10.95
CA ILE A 151 -7.13 -10.06 12.03
C ILE A 151 -5.74 -10.25 12.64
N SER A 152 -5.31 -11.50 12.89
CA SER A 152 -3.97 -11.76 13.44
C SER A 152 -2.87 -11.32 12.47
N TYR A 153 -3.02 -11.56 11.17
CA TYR A 153 -2.12 -11.04 10.14
C TYR A 153 -2.07 -9.51 10.13
N LEU A 154 -3.23 -8.84 10.27
CA LEU A 154 -3.29 -7.38 10.31
C LEU A 154 -2.60 -6.81 11.55
N ILE A 155 -2.82 -7.42 12.71
CA ILE A 155 -2.16 -7.05 13.97
C ILE A 155 -0.65 -7.25 13.84
N HIS A 156 -0.21 -8.39 13.31
CA HIS A 156 1.21 -8.67 13.11
C HIS A 156 1.85 -7.65 12.14
N GLY A 157 1.20 -7.37 11.02
CA GLY A 157 1.62 -6.34 10.07
C GLY A 157 1.70 -4.96 10.71
N PHE A 158 0.74 -4.60 11.55
CA PHE A 158 0.77 -3.35 12.31
C PHE A 158 1.96 -3.27 13.26
N PHE A 159 2.25 -4.30 14.05
CA PHE A 159 3.40 -4.29 14.95
C PHE A 159 4.73 -4.23 14.19
N ARG A 160 4.84 -4.97 13.07
CA ARG A 160 6.01 -4.91 12.19
C ARG A 160 6.24 -3.50 11.65
N LEU A 161 5.19 -2.87 11.13
CA LEU A 161 5.25 -1.51 10.62
C LEU A 161 5.54 -0.52 11.76
N LYS A 162 4.84 -0.61 12.89
CA LYS A 162 5.07 0.24 14.06
C LYS A 162 6.55 0.26 14.47
N LYS A 163 7.18 -0.92 14.53
CA LYS A 163 8.60 -1.05 14.84
C LYS A 163 9.47 -0.36 13.79
N LYS A 164 9.19 -0.57 12.50
CA LYS A 164 9.92 0.07 11.39
C LYS A 164 9.82 1.60 11.43
N TYR A 165 8.62 2.12 11.64
CA TYR A 165 8.33 3.56 11.61
C TYR A 165 8.77 4.34 12.86
N GLN A 166 8.69 3.73 14.05
CA GLN A 166 9.07 4.40 15.29
C GLN A 166 10.58 4.37 15.56
N VAL A 167 11.33 3.42 14.98
CA VAL A 167 12.78 3.31 15.22
C VAL A 167 13.56 4.37 14.43
N ASP A 168 13.14 4.72 13.22
CA ASP A 168 13.77 5.78 12.41
C ASP A 168 13.32 7.20 12.79
N GLY A 169 12.45 7.35 13.79
CA GLY A 169 11.91 8.64 14.24
C GLY A 169 12.66 9.26 15.41
N ARG A 170 13.85 8.74 15.77
CA ARG A 170 14.64 9.19 16.92
C ARG A 170 16.08 9.51 16.56
#